data_AF-A0A9E1EFB0-F1
#
_entry.id   AF-A0A9E1EFB0-F1
#
_cell.length_a   1.000
_cell.length_b   1.000
_cell.length_c   1.000
_cell.angle_alpha   90.00
_cell.angle_beta   90.00
_cell.angle_gamma   90.00
#
_symmetry.space_group_name_H-M   'P 1'
#
loop_
_entity.id
_entity.type
_entity.pdbx_description
1 polymer ?
#
loop_
_entity_poly.entity_id
_entity_poly.type
_entity_poly.pdbx_seq_one_letter_code
_entity_poly.pdbx_strand_id
1 'polypeptide(L)'
;MVYVQNKLGQPLMPTENHRKVRLLLKHGLAVVVGRTPFTIRLTTKSKAYVQPIILGVDAGSKTIGLSASTEQKELFAAEVMPRNDVVNNLATRRECRRARRNRKTRYRKPRFQNRVHSKQKGWLAPSVEVKIQEHITAICRICRLLPVGKVVVETGEFDLQLLKAVADGKPVPQGEDYQKGEMYGHYNVRQYVLHRDGYTCQCCGHKNGKLHVHHKESRKVGGNAPDNLVTLCEVCHKKFHKGLITDLKLKKRSRVSTRDAAFMGIMRKTLLERLHKELNIPVAETKGYVTKCTRETMFKLPKSRTNDAFAIAQGKHGFGINSVVFLPQTNRLYQVKPVRHHNRQLHKATILKGGTRKSNQVPKYVKGFRLFDKVSYHGQECFIWGRRSMGSFLLKLLDGTKVKDGVSYKKLKLLERSSNYLVA
;
A
#
# COMPACT_ATOMS: atom_id res chain seq x y z
N MET A 1 -24.38 -6.76 -9.52
CA MET A 1 -24.12 -7.72 -8.42
C MET A 1 -24.49 -7.09 -7.09
N VAL A 2 -25.29 -7.79 -6.29
CA VAL A 2 -25.65 -7.46 -4.90
C VAL A 2 -25.13 -8.57 -3.99
N TYR A 3 -24.37 -8.20 -2.96
CA TYR A 3 -23.84 -9.15 -1.98
C TYR A 3 -24.89 -9.40 -0.89
N VAL A 4 -25.02 -10.65 -0.45
CA VAL A 4 -26.11 -11.07 0.45
C VAL A 4 -25.51 -11.73 1.68
N GLN A 5 -26.02 -11.35 2.85
CA GLN A 5 -25.73 -11.99 4.12
C GLN A 5 -27.00 -12.63 4.69
N ASN A 6 -26.83 -13.76 5.40
CA ASN A 6 -27.92 -14.34 6.18
C ASN A 6 -28.22 -13.48 7.43
N LYS A 7 -29.25 -13.86 8.19
CA LYS A 7 -29.64 -13.16 9.44
C LYS A 7 -28.49 -13.02 10.45
N LEU A 8 -27.58 -13.99 10.50
CA LEU A 8 -26.41 -14.01 11.40
C LEU A 8 -25.22 -13.19 10.86
N GLY A 9 -25.33 -12.61 9.66
CA GLY A 9 -24.25 -11.85 9.02
C GLY A 9 -23.22 -12.70 8.27
N GLN A 10 -23.43 -14.01 8.14
CA GLN A 10 -22.57 -14.87 7.33
C GLN A 10 -22.88 -14.65 5.83
N PRO A 11 -21.86 -14.67 4.97
CA PRO A 11 -22.04 -14.40 3.55
C PRO A 11 -22.79 -15.55 2.85
N LEU A 12 -23.66 -15.20 1.93
CA LEU A 12 -24.37 -16.09 1.01
C LEU A 12 -23.95 -15.80 -0.44
N MET A 13 -24.43 -16.61 -1.38
CA MET A 13 -24.22 -16.33 -2.80
C MET A 13 -24.79 -14.95 -3.18
N PRO A 14 -24.04 -14.15 -3.95
CA PRO A 14 -24.52 -12.86 -4.42
C PRO A 14 -25.59 -13.05 -5.51
N THR A 15 -26.36 -12.00 -5.79
CA THR A 15 -27.43 -12.04 -6.80
C THR A 15 -27.38 -10.85 -7.75
N GLU A 16 -27.77 -11.08 -9.00
CA GLU A 16 -27.98 -10.05 -10.02
C GLU A 16 -29.46 -9.66 -10.16
N ASN A 17 -30.37 -10.36 -9.48
CA ASN A 17 -31.80 -10.07 -9.55
C ASN A 17 -32.15 -8.84 -8.70
N HIS A 18 -31.94 -7.66 -9.28
CA HIS A 18 -32.17 -6.38 -8.63
C HIS A 18 -33.65 -6.16 -8.27
N ARG A 19 -34.60 -6.71 -9.06
CA ARG A 19 -36.03 -6.63 -8.76
C ARG A 19 -36.36 -7.36 -7.45
N LYS A 20 -35.85 -8.58 -7.28
CA LYS A 20 -36.01 -9.36 -6.04
C LYS A 20 -35.45 -8.62 -4.83
N VAL A 21 -34.24 -8.07 -4.95
CA VAL A 21 -33.62 -7.28 -3.87
C VAL A 21 -34.48 -6.06 -3.50
N ARG A 22 -35.00 -5.33 -4.48
CA ARG A 22 -35.88 -4.18 -4.23
C ARG A 22 -37.16 -4.59 -3.51
N LEU A 23 -37.78 -5.70 -3.90
CA LEU A 23 -38.97 -6.24 -3.23
C LEU A 23 -38.64 -6.64 -1.78
N LEU A 24 -37.54 -7.36 -1.55
CA LEU A 24 -37.10 -7.73 -0.20
C LEU A 24 -36.91 -6.52 0.71
N LEU A 25 -36.30 -5.45 0.20
CA LEU A 25 -36.13 -4.20 0.94
C LEU A 25 -37.47 -3.49 1.20
N LYS A 26 -38.37 -3.45 0.20
CA LYS A 26 -39.70 -2.83 0.33
C LYS A 26 -40.57 -3.54 1.39
N HIS A 27 -40.48 -4.87 1.46
CA HIS A 27 -41.23 -5.69 2.41
C HIS A 27 -40.53 -5.88 3.77
N GLY A 28 -39.39 -5.23 4.03
CA GLY A 28 -38.66 -5.36 5.31
C GLY A 28 -38.01 -6.73 5.54
N LEU A 29 -37.92 -7.57 4.50
CA LEU A 29 -37.30 -8.90 4.54
C LEU A 29 -35.77 -8.85 4.42
N ALA A 30 -35.22 -7.67 4.13
CA ALA A 30 -33.78 -7.42 4.11
C ALA A 30 -33.49 -5.99 4.58
N VAL A 31 -32.27 -5.77 5.08
CA VAL A 31 -31.74 -4.46 5.45
C VAL A 31 -30.43 -4.17 4.71
N VAL A 32 -30.17 -2.92 4.38
CA VAL A 32 -28.90 -2.51 3.74
C VAL A 32 -27.82 -2.42 4.81
N VAL A 33 -26.75 -3.19 4.64
CA VAL A 33 -25.57 -3.19 5.54
C VAL A 33 -24.46 -2.28 5.02
N GLY A 34 -24.31 -2.18 3.70
CA GLY A 34 -23.32 -1.31 3.06
C GLY A 34 -23.77 -0.90 1.67
N ARG A 35 -23.38 0.29 1.20
CA ARG A 35 -23.70 0.76 -0.15
C ARG A 35 -22.57 0.44 -1.14
N THR A 36 -21.32 0.49 -0.70
CA THR A 36 -20.16 0.16 -1.54
C THR A 36 -19.19 -0.83 -0.89
N PRO A 37 -19.17 -2.12 -1.33
CA PRO A 37 -20.09 -2.77 -2.26
C PRO A 37 -21.53 -2.89 -1.71
N PHE A 38 -22.54 -2.86 -2.60
CA PHE A 38 -23.93 -2.90 -2.16
C PHE A 38 -24.26 -4.26 -1.56
N THR A 39 -24.51 -4.26 -0.25
CA THR A 39 -24.63 -5.47 0.57
C THR A 39 -25.91 -5.40 1.38
N ILE A 40 -26.73 -6.44 1.26
CA ILE A 40 -27.95 -6.60 2.04
C ILE A 40 -27.80 -7.75 3.04
N ARG A 41 -28.54 -7.67 4.14
CA ARG A 41 -28.70 -8.76 5.09
C ARG A 41 -30.16 -9.15 5.18
N LEU A 42 -30.45 -10.44 5.01
CA LEU A 42 -31.79 -10.98 5.16
C LEU A 42 -32.21 -10.95 6.62
N THR A 43 -33.45 -10.57 6.90
CA THR A 43 -34.03 -10.60 8.27
C THR A 43 -34.69 -11.95 8.57
N THR A 44 -35.06 -12.69 7.52
CA THR A 44 -35.65 -14.03 7.58
C THR A 44 -34.59 -15.13 7.52
N LYS A 45 -34.97 -16.34 7.97
CA LYS A 45 -34.14 -17.54 7.79
C LYS A 45 -34.10 -17.89 6.29
N SER A 46 -32.91 -18.24 5.80
CA SER A 46 -32.70 -18.64 4.41
C SER A 46 -31.90 -19.94 4.36
N LYS A 47 -32.11 -20.75 3.32
CA LYS A 47 -31.25 -21.89 3.02
C LYS A 47 -29.83 -21.41 2.69
N ALA A 48 -28.82 -22.17 3.10
CA ALA A 48 -27.40 -21.81 3.00
C ALA A 48 -26.69 -22.54 1.84
N TYR A 49 -27.35 -22.71 0.70
CA TYR A 49 -26.68 -23.30 -0.46
C TYR A 49 -25.62 -22.34 -1.00
N VAL A 50 -24.38 -22.81 -1.07
CA VAL A 50 -23.23 -22.05 -1.55
C VAL A 50 -22.53 -22.83 -2.66
N GLN A 51 -22.06 -22.13 -3.68
CA GLN A 51 -21.19 -22.69 -4.70
C GLN A 51 -19.72 -22.45 -4.31
N PRO A 52 -18.78 -23.26 -4.79
CA PRO A 52 -17.35 -22.99 -4.58
C PRO A 52 -16.96 -21.64 -5.15
N ILE A 53 -16.38 -20.78 -4.31
CA ILE A 53 -15.78 -19.49 -4.71
C ILE A 53 -14.30 -19.52 -4.36
N ILE A 54 -13.46 -19.21 -5.32
CA ILE A 54 -12.01 -19.03 -5.13
C ILE A 54 -11.68 -17.55 -5.23
N LEU A 55 -10.90 -17.07 -4.27
CA LEU A 55 -10.35 -15.71 -4.27
C LEU A 55 -8.89 -15.76 -4.76
N GLY A 56 -8.65 -15.19 -5.94
CA GLY A 56 -7.32 -14.91 -6.44
C GLY A 56 -6.81 -13.56 -5.92
N VAL A 57 -5.54 -13.55 -5.50
CA VAL A 57 -4.87 -12.38 -4.93
C VAL A 57 -3.55 -12.16 -5.66
N ASP A 58 -3.49 -11.10 -6.48
CA ASP A 58 -2.22 -10.58 -7.00
C ASP A 58 -1.62 -9.65 -5.94
N ALA A 59 -0.72 -10.20 -5.11
CA ALA A 59 -0.08 -9.45 -4.05
C ALA A 59 1.00 -8.52 -4.61
N GLY A 60 0.85 -7.22 -4.37
CA GLY A 60 1.80 -6.22 -4.84
C GLY A 60 2.11 -5.17 -3.78
N SER A 61 3.32 -4.60 -3.87
CA SER A 61 3.76 -3.60 -2.89
C SER A 61 2.98 -2.28 -2.96
N LYS A 62 2.54 -1.88 -4.16
CA LYS A 62 1.86 -0.60 -4.41
C LYS A 62 0.36 -0.77 -4.59
N THR A 63 -0.05 -1.87 -5.20
CA THR A 63 -1.42 -2.20 -5.59
C THR A 63 -1.61 -3.69 -5.41
N ILE A 64 -2.78 -4.09 -4.94
CA ILE A 64 -3.20 -5.50 -4.78
C ILE A 64 -4.37 -5.72 -5.71
N GLY A 65 -4.27 -6.73 -6.57
CA GLY A 65 -5.40 -7.21 -7.36
C GLY A 65 -6.18 -8.27 -6.58
N LEU A 66 -7.50 -8.17 -6.57
CA LEU A 66 -8.39 -9.15 -5.94
C LEU A 66 -9.49 -9.53 -6.92
N SER A 67 -9.71 -10.83 -7.09
CA SER A 67 -10.79 -11.37 -7.91
C SER A 67 -11.40 -12.58 -7.22
N ALA A 68 -12.71 -12.57 -6.98
CA ALA A 68 -13.44 -13.72 -6.45
C ALA A 68 -14.36 -14.27 -7.54
N SER A 69 -14.19 -15.55 -7.83
CA SER A 69 -14.82 -16.19 -8.98
C SER A 69 -15.38 -17.56 -8.61
N THR A 70 -16.45 -17.96 -9.30
CA THR A 70 -16.81 -19.37 -9.45
C THR A 70 -16.07 -19.95 -10.66
N GLU A 71 -16.23 -21.25 -10.90
CA GLU A 71 -15.72 -21.89 -12.12
C GLU A 71 -16.26 -21.23 -13.41
N GLN A 72 -17.46 -20.65 -13.35
CA GLN A 72 -18.18 -20.15 -14.52
C GLN A 72 -18.10 -18.63 -14.71
N LYS A 73 -17.86 -17.84 -13.66
CA LYS A 73 -17.83 -16.36 -13.78
C LYS A 73 -17.14 -15.66 -12.62
N GLU A 74 -16.73 -14.43 -12.87
CA GLU A 74 -16.23 -13.51 -11.84
C GLU A 74 -17.38 -12.84 -11.09
N LEU A 75 -17.35 -12.88 -9.75
CA LEU A 75 -18.37 -12.30 -8.88
C LEU A 75 -17.96 -10.95 -8.28
N PHE A 76 -16.65 -10.72 -8.15
CA PHE A 76 -16.10 -9.53 -7.53
C PHE A 76 -14.69 -9.26 -8.05
N ALA A 77 -14.40 -8.00 -8.37
CA ALA A 77 -13.07 -7.53 -8.71
C ALA A 77 -12.76 -6.25 -7.93
N ALA A 78 -11.54 -6.14 -7.40
CA ALA A 78 -11.08 -4.93 -6.75
C ALA A 78 -9.58 -4.68 -6.91
N GLU A 79 -9.22 -3.41 -6.96
CA GLU A 79 -7.85 -2.95 -6.77
C GLU A 79 -7.72 -2.24 -5.42
N VAL A 80 -6.82 -2.74 -4.59
CA VAL A 80 -6.49 -2.11 -3.30
C VAL A 80 -5.19 -1.35 -3.45
N MET A 81 -5.14 -0.11 -2.96
CA MET A 81 -3.95 0.73 -2.92
C MET A 81 -3.40 0.85 -1.49
N PRO A 82 -2.52 -0.07 -1.04
CA PRO A 82 -1.86 0.01 0.25
C PRO A 82 -1.24 1.36 0.58
N ARG A 83 -1.10 1.64 1.87
CA ARG A 83 -0.52 2.89 2.35
C ARG A 83 0.98 2.97 2.08
N ASN A 84 1.34 3.85 1.17
CA ASN A 84 2.74 4.17 0.85
C ASN A 84 3.30 5.38 1.64
N ASP A 85 2.46 6.08 2.42
CA ASP A 85 2.86 7.27 3.19
C ASP A 85 3.55 6.95 4.53
N VAL A 86 3.52 5.69 4.97
CA VAL A 86 4.04 5.27 6.29
C VAL A 86 5.53 5.57 6.46
N VAL A 87 6.35 5.31 5.44
CA VAL A 87 7.80 5.60 5.48
C VAL A 87 8.05 7.09 5.68
N ASN A 88 7.33 7.94 4.95
CA ASN A 88 7.41 9.39 5.06
C ASN A 88 6.96 9.89 6.44
N ASN A 89 5.90 9.31 7.00
CA ASN A 89 5.41 9.62 8.34
C ASN A 89 6.44 9.24 9.42
N LEU A 90 7.08 8.07 9.29
CA LEU A 90 8.13 7.62 10.21
C LEU A 90 9.38 8.50 10.13
N ALA A 91 9.78 8.91 8.92
CA ALA A 91 10.87 9.84 8.70
C ALA A 91 10.58 11.21 9.35
N THR A 92 9.40 11.78 9.10
CA THR A 92 8.96 13.05 9.69
C THR A 92 8.92 12.96 11.22
N ARG A 93 8.39 11.86 11.78
CA ARG A 93 8.39 11.60 13.23
C ARG A 93 9.81 11.57 13.80
N ARG A 94 10.74 10.93 13.11
CA ARG A 94 12.16 10.84 13.52
C ARG A 94 12.80 12.23 13.55
N GLU A 95 12.58 13.02 12.51
CA GLU A 95 13.08 14.38 12.37
C GLU A 95 12.54 15.31 13.46
N CYS A 96 11.22 15.36 13.67
CA CYS A 96 10.63 16.19 14.73
C CYS A 96 11.17 15.82 16.12
N ARG A 97 11.37 14.52 16.40
CA ARG A 97 11.96 14.06 17.66
C ARG A 97 13.42 14.48 17.80
N ARG A 98 14.20 14.44 16.72
CA ARG A 98 15.61 14.91 16.72
C ARG A 98 15.68 16.41 16.96
N ALA A 99 14.90 17.21 16.25
CA ALA A 99 14.84 18.65 16.40
C ALA A 99 14.40 19.08 17.81
N ARG A 100 13.42 18.38 18.41
CA ARG A 100 13.04 18.62 19.81
C ARG A 100 14.19 18.35 20.77
N ARG A 101 14.89 17.21 20.62
CA ARG A 101 16.02 16.86 21.48
C ARG A 101 17.12 17.90 21.37
N ASN A 102 17.54 18.27 20.16
CA ASN A 102 18.58 19.28 19.97
C ASN A 102 18.26 20.59 20.73
N ARG A 103 17.02 21.09 20.65
CA ARG A 103 16.61 22.33 21.34
C ARG A 103 16.37 22.21 22.84
N LYS A 104 16.00 21.03 23.36
CA LYS A 104 15.51 20.86 24.74
C LYS A 104 16.42 20.00 25.63
N THR A 105 17.40 19.31 25.05
CA THR A 105 18.33 18.48 25.81
C THR A 105 19.74 18.87 25.41
N ARG A 106 20.50 19.44 26.35
CA ARG A 106 21.90 19.83 26.15
C ARG A 106 22.78 18.61 25.82
N TYR A 107 22.60 17.52 26.57
CA TYR A 107 23.21 16.23 26.30
C TYR A 107 22.23 15.09 26.61
N ARG A 108 22.10 14.11 25.70
CA ARG A 108 21.30 12.90 25.92
C ARG A 108 21.95 11.70 25.25
N LYS A 109 22.50 10.79 26.05
CA LYS A 109 23.11 9.55 25.56
C LYS A 109 22.10 8.72 24.72
N PRO A 110 22.53 8.10 23.61
CA PRO A 110 21.73 7.12 22.89
C PRO A 110 21.35 5.94 23.81
N ARG A 111 20.08 5.53 23.77
CA ARG A 111 19.58 4.37 24.54
C ARG A 111 19.24 3.23 23.58
N PHE A 112 20.27 2.51 23.13
CA PHE A 112 20.10 1.40 22.18
C PHE A 112 19.40 0.20 22.80
N GLN A 113 19.62 -0.05 24.09
CA GLN A 113 18.99 -1.15 24.83
C GLN A 113 17.45 -1.00 24.91
N ASN A 114 16.92 0.22 24.89
CA ASN A 114 15.46 0.48 24.89
C ASN A 114 14.75 0.03 23.59
N ARG A 115 15.47 -0.51 22.59
CA ARG A 115 14.90 -1.03 21.35
C ARG A 115 14.68 -2.55 21.42
N VAL A 116 14.14 -3.02 22.54
CA VAL A 116 13.96 -4.46 22.81
C VAL A 116 13.06 -5.13 21.77
N HIS A 117 11.95 -4.48 21.41
CA HIS A 117 10.96 -5.03 20.47
C HIS A 117 11.54 -5.31 19.07
N SER A 118 12.51 -4.52 18.58
CA SER A 118 13.12 -4.79 17.27
C SER A 118 14.10 -5.97 17.28
N LYS A 119 14.42 -6.51 18.46
CA LYS A 119 15.29 -7.67 18.63
C LYS A 119 14.51 -8.99 18.71
N GLN A 120 13.18 -8.94 18.81
CA GLN A 120 12.34 -10.13 18.88
C GLN A 120 12.29 -10.82 17.52
N LYS A 121 12.34 -12.16 17.52
CA LYS A 121 12.19 -12.98 16.32
C LYS A 121 10.80 -12.72 15.70
N GLY A 122 10.74 -12.60 14.37
CA GLY A 122 9.51 -12.26 13.65
C GLY A 122 9.15 -10.78 13.65
N TRP A 123 9.98 -9.90 14.24
CA TRP A 123 9.75 -8.46 14.15
C TRP A 123 9.87 -7.96 12.71
N LEU A 124 8.84 -7.27 12.25
CA LEU A 124 8.84 -6.58 10.96
C LEU A 124 8.90 -5.07 11.14
N ALA A 125 9.53 -4.40 10.18
CA ALA A 125 9.52 -2.95 10.14
C ALA A 125 8.07 -2.44 9.99
N PRO A 126 7.65 -1.36 10.70
CA PRO A 126 6.25 -0.92 10.68
C PRO A 126 5.68 -0.59 9.30
N SER A 127 6.53 -0.20 8.34
CA SER A 127 6.10 0.03 6.95
C SER A 127 5.77 -1.26 6.20
N VAL A 128 6.45 -2.36 6.55
CA VAL A 128 6.18 -3.69 5.99
C VAL A 128 4.93 -4.27 6.65
N GLU A 129 4.88 -4.19 7.99
CA GLU A 129 3.78 -4.68 8.82
C GLU A 129 2.42 -4.11 8.40
N VAL A 130 2.33 -2.79 8.18
CA VAL A 130 1.07 -2.14 7.75
C VAL A 130 0.61 -2.70 6.40
N LYS A 131 1.51 -2.91 5.44
CA LYS A 131 1.13 -3.43 4.14
C LYS A 131 0.66 -4.88 4.23
N ILE A 132 1.34 -5.73 5.00
CA ILE A 132 0.89 -7.12 5.24
C ILE A 132 -0.50 -7.12 5.85
N GLN A 133 -0.73 -6.30 6.86
CA GLN A 133 -2.04 -6.22 7.50
C GLN A 133 -3.12 -5.70 6.56
N GLU A 134 -2.79 -4.78 5.65
CA GLU A 134 -3.70 -4.30 4.62
C GLU A 134 -4.07 -5.40 3.61
N HIS A 135 -3.13 -6.30 3.24
CA HIS A 135 -3.44 -7.47 2.41
C HIS A 135 -4.39 -8.42 3.14
N ILE A 136 -4.06 -8.81 4.37
CA ILE A 136 -4.88 -9.72 5.20
C ILE A 136 -6.28 -9.11 5.38
N THR A 137 -6.36 -7.84 5.76
CA THR A 137 -7.67 -7.20 5.99
C THR A 137 -8.48 -7.09 4.70
N ALA A 138 -7.85 -6.85 3.55
CA ALA A 138 -8.55 -6.83 2.27
C ALA A 138 -9.14 -8.21 1.92
N ILE A 139 -8.36 -9.28 2.10
CA ILE A 139 -8.80 -10.67 1.91
C ILE A 139 -9.96 -11.00 2.86
N CYS A 140 -9.81 -10.74 4.16
CA CYS A 140 -10.86 -10.98 5.15
C CYS A 140 -12.14 -10.20 4.86
N ARG A 141 -12.05 -8.98 4.29
CA ARG A 141 -13.23 -8.21 3.88
C ARG A 141 -13.99 -8.91 2.76
N ILE A 142 -13.31 -9.52 1.80
CA ILE A 142 -13.96 -10.30 0.74
C ILE A 142 -14.59 -11.56 1.32
N CYS A 143 -13.90 -12.27 2.22
CA CYS A 143 -14.47 -13.43 2.92
C CYS A 143 -15.70 -13.09 3.80
N ARG A 144 -15.92 -11.81 4.16
CA ARG A 144 -17.15 -11.34 4.82
C ARG A 144 -18.28 -10.96 3.86
N LEU A 145 -17.96 -10.76 2.58
CA LEU A 145 -18.91 -10.42 1.52
C LEU A 145 -19.37 -11.65 0.75
N LEU A 146 -18.48 -12.63 0.56
CA LEU A 146 -18.70 -13.83 -0.24
C LEU A 146 -18.29 -15.09 0.54
N PRO A 147 -18.99 -16.23 0.35
CA PRO A 147 -18.62 -17.51 0.94
C PRO A 147 -17.41 -18.12 0.19
N VAL A 148 -16.23 -17.51 0.39
CA VAL A 148 -14.98 -17.96 -0.23
C VAL A 148 -14.55 -19.29 0.40
N GLY A 149 -14.35 -20.31 -0.44
CA GLY A 149 -13.91 -21.64 -0.02
C GLY A 149 -12.40 -21.84 -0.09
N LYS A 150 -11.67 -21.05 -0.88
CA LYS A 150 -10.21 -21.15 -1.04
C LYS A 150 -9.62 -19.81 -1.47
N VAL A 151 -8.42 -19.50 -0.99
CA VAL A 151 -7.65 -18.31 -1.40
C VAL A 151 -6.39 -18.78 -2.12
N VAL A 152 -6.08 -18.16 -3.26
CA VAL A 152 -4.83 -18.39 -3.99
C VAL A 152 -4.10 -17.07 -4.09
N VAL A 153 -2.88 -17.01 -3.56
CA VAL A 153 -2.07 -15.80 -3.51
C VAL A 153 -0.88 -15.96 -4.43
N GLU A 154 -0.75 -15.06 -5.42
CA GLU A 154 0.49 -14.89 -6.14
C GLU A 154 1.51 -14.22 -5.22
N THR A 155 2.67 -14.84 -5.09
CA THR A 155 3.82 -14.18 -4.48
C THR A 155 5.03 -14.24 -5.41
N GLY A 156 5.86 -13.21 -5.33
CA GLY A 156 7.08 -13.09 -6.12
C GLY A 156 8.32 -13.32 -5.26
N GLU A 157 9.27 -14.06 -5.80
CA GLU A 157 10.64 -14.11 -5.29
C GLU A 157 11.50 -13.12 -6.08
N PHE A 158 12.24 -12.29 -5.36
CA PHE A 158 13.10 -11.29 -5.97
C PHE A 158 14.52 -11.46 -5.45
N ASP A 159 15.40 -11.92 -6.33
CA ASP A 159 16.83 -11.91 -6.07
C ASP A 159 17.40 -10.53 -6.35
N LEU A 160 17.58 -9.76 -5.28
CA LEU A 160 18.08 -8.39 -5.38
C LEU A 160 19.54 -8.32 -5.83
N GLN A 161 20.34 -9.37 -5.58
CA GLN A 161 21.75 -9.38 -5.92
C GLN A 161 21.93 -9.72 -7.39
N LEU A 162 21.19 -10.72 -7.88
CA LEU A 162 21.10 -11.03 -9.31
C LEU A 162 20.58 -9.83 -10.10
N LEU A 163 19.48 -9.20 -9.67
CA LEU A 163 18.93 -8.02 -10.35
C LEU A 163 19.94 -6.87 -10.45
N LYS A 164 20.77 -6.68 -9.42
CA LYS A 164 21.86 -5.69 -9.44
C LYS A 164 22.99 -6.10 -10.37
N ALA A 165 23.40 -7.37 -10.37
CA ALA A 165 24.47 -7.87 -11.23
C ALA A 165 24.09 -7.72 -12.71
N VAL A 166 22.89 -8.15 -13.08
CA VAL A 166 22.34 -8.01 -14.44
C VAL A 166 22.27 -6.54 -14.85
N ALA A 167 21.81 -5.65 -13.98
CA ALA A 167 21.74 -4.21 -14.27
C ALA A 167 23.13 -3.56 -14.42
N ASP A 168 24.15 -4.09 -13.73
CA ASP A 168 25.53 -3.64 -13.83
C ASP A 168 26.31 -4.32 -14.99
N GLY A 169 25.68 -5.25 -15.74
CA GLY A 169 26.38 -6.07 -16.76
C GLY A 169 27.39 -7.06 -16.20
N LYS A 170 27.26 -7.42 -14.91
CA LYS A 170 28.13 -8.39 -14.22
C LYS A 170 27.64 -9.82 -14.43
N PRO A 171 28.53 -10.82 -14.30
CA PRO A 171 28.12 -12.21 -14.33
C PRO A 171 27.06 -12.51 -13.26
N VAL A 172 26.23 -13.52 -13.54
CA VAL A 172 25.23 -14.05 -12.60
C VAL A 172 25.96 -14.48 -11.32
N PRO A 173 25.57 -13.98 -10.13
CA PRO A 173 26.21 -14.36 -8.88
C PRO A 173 26.05 -15.87 -8.63
N GLN A 174 27.13 -16.53 -8.20
CA GLN A 174 27.12 -17.96 -7.86
C GLN A 174 27.82 -18.22 -6.51
N GLY A 175 27.31 -19.19 -5.74
CA GLY A 175 27.93 -19.66 -4.51
C GLY A 175 28.29 -18.54 -3.52
N GLU A 176 29.60 -18.34 -3.30
CA GLU A 176 30.14 -17.33 -2.39
C GLU A 176 29.83 -15.88 -2.78
N ASP A 177 29.50 -15.60 -4.05
CA ASP A 177 29.18 -14.25 -4.49
C ASP A 177 28.02 -13.67 -3.68
N TYR A 178 27.03 -14.49 -3.33
CA TYR A 178 25.89 -14.08 -2.49
C TYR A 178 26.31 -13.69 -1.06
N GLN A 179 27.47 -14.15 -0.60
CA GLN A 179 28.04 -13.77 0.69
C GLN A 179 28.84 -12.46 0.58
N LYS A 180 29.38 -12.15 -0.60
CA LYS A 180 30.22 -10.97 -0.89
C LYS A 180 29.40 -9.89 -1.60
N GLY A 181 28.55 -9.19 -0.83
CA GLY A 181 27.76 -8.07 -1.34
C GLY A 181 28.61 -6.85 -1.78
N GLU A 182 27.96 -5.85 -2.40
CA GLU A 182 28.67 -4.70 -3.02
C GLU A 182 29.60 -3.91 -2.08
N MET A 183 29.37 -3.97 -0.77
CA MET A 183 30.17 -3.27 0.26
C MET A 183 31.14 -4.20 1.00
N TYR A 184 31.32 -5.44 0.53
CA TYR A 184 32.23 -6.40 1.14
C TYR A 184 33.65 -5.81 1.22
N GLY A 185 34.33 -6.03 2.34
CA GLY A 185 35.66 -5.45 2.59
C GLY A 185 35.67 -3.98 3.06
N HIS A 186 34.51 -3.33 3.25
CA HIS A 186 34.44 -1.94 3.74
C HIS A 186 33.72 -1.83 5.08
N TYR A 187 34.24 -0.97 5.97
CA TYR A 187 33.71 -0.77 7.31
C TYR A 187 32.30 -0.15 7.32
N ASN A 188 32.03 0.77 6.39
CA ASN A 188 30.72 1.38 6.26
C ASN A 188 30.45 1.91 4.84
N VAL A 189 29.18 2.27 4.60
CA VAL A 189 28.71 2.82 3.31
C VAL A 189 29.52 4.05 2.88
N ARG A 190 29.94 4.90 3.82
CA ARG A 190 30.70 6.11 3.49
C ARG A 190 32.07 5.73 2.91
N GLN A 191 32.79 4.82 3.56
CA GLN A 191 34.10 4.35 3.10
C GLN A 191 33.96 3.67 1.74
N TYR A 192 32.95 2.81 1.57
CA TYR A 192 32.66 2.19 0.28
C TYR A 192 32.45 3.21 -0.84
N VAL A 193 31.63 4.25 -0.60
CA VAL A 193 31.35 5.28 -1.62
C VAL A 193 32.59 6.09 -1.96
N LEU A 194 33.42 6.44 -0.97
CA LEU A 194 34.68 7.14 -1.21
C LEU A 194 35.64 6.29 -2.04
N HIS A 195 35.78 5.00 -1.70
CA HIS A 195 36.61 4.06 -2.43
C HIS A 195 36.11 3.85 -3.87
N ARG A 196 34.81 3.61 -4.05
CA ARG A 196 34.16 3.47 -5.37
C ARG A 196 34.40 4.69 -6.26
N ASP A 197 34.34 5.88 -5.69
CA ASP A 197 34.54 7.14 -6.39
C ASP A 197 36.03 7.53 -6.52
N GLY A 198 36.95 6.62 -6.18
CA GLY A 198 38.40 6.81 -6.28
C GLY A 198 38.92 7.98 -5.43
N TYR A 199 38.29 8.24 -4.28
CA TYR A 199 38.55 9.40 -3.43
C TYR A 199 38.57 10.72 -4.21
N THR A 200 37.68 10.84 -5.20
CA THR A 200 37.65 11.97 -6.12
C THR A 200 36.26 12.61 -6.11
N CYS A 201 36.21 13.95 -6.11
CA CYS A 201 34.96 14.68 -6.28
C CYS A 201 34.35 14.38 -7.66
N GLN A 202 33.16 13.80 -7.68
CA GLN A 202 32.44 13.41 -8.90
C GLN A 202 31.85 14.61 -9.67
N CYS A 203 32.04 15.84 -9.17
CA CYS A 203 31.59 17.07 -9.83
C CYS A 203 32.73 17.85 -10.49
N CYS A 204 33.93 17.86 -9.90
CA CYS A 204 35.04 18.69 -10.38
C CYS A 204 36.40 17.98 -10.46
N GLY A 205 36.46 16.67 -10.20
CA GLY A 205 37.71 15.89 -10.29
C GLY A 205 38.71 16.11 -9.14
N HIS A 206 38.38 16.95 -8.16
CA HIS A 206 39.28 17.27 -7.05
C HIS A 206 39.48 16.09 -6.09
N LYS A 207 40.75 15.73 -5.81
CA LYS A 207 41.15 14.60 -4.95
C LYS A 207 41.66 15.00 -3.56
N ASN A 208 42.24 16.20 -3.45
CA ASN A 208 43.02 16.60 -2.27
C ASN A 208 42.24 17.49 -1.32
N GLY A 209 41.59 16.91 -0.30
CA GLY A 209 40.94 17.69 0.75
C GLY A 209 39.81 16.94 1.44
N LYS A 210 38.99 17.68 2.20
CA LYS A 210 37.87 17.08 2.93
C LYS A 210 36.74 16.70 1.97
N LEU A 211 36.57 15.40 1.75
CA LEU A 211 35.49 14.85 0.94
C LEU A 211 34.24 14.51 1.77
N HIS A 212 33.09 14.82 1.18
CA HIS A 212 31.77 14.58 1.74
C HIS A 212 31.01 13.57 0.89
N VAL A 213 30.33 12.63 1.55
CA VAL A 213 29.39 11.72 0.91
C VAL A 213 28.00 12.35 0.96
N HIS A 214 27.51 12.75 -0.20
CA HIS A 214 26.26 13.46 -0.40
C HIS A 214 25.15 12.52 -0.89
N HIS A 215 23.90 12.83 -0.52
CA HIS A 215 22.71 12.12 -0.98
C HIS A 215 22.18 12.76 -2.26
N LYS A 216 22.22 12.06 -3.40
CA LYS A 216 21.72 12.56 -4.70
C LYS A 216 20.23 12.91 -4.62
N GLU A 217 19.43 11.95 -4.21
CA GLU A 217 18.05 12.18 -3.77
C GLU A 217 18.03 12.34 -2.25
N SER A 218 17.17 13.24 -1.75
CA SER A 218 17.03 13.47 -0.31
C SER A 218 16.94 12.15 0.47
N ARG A 219 17.62 12.08 1.63
CA ARG A 219 17.61 10.87 2.48
C ARG A 219 16.19 10.39 2.84
N LYS A 220 15.21 11.29 2.87
CA LYS A 220 13.79 10.99 3.12
C LYS A 220 13.19 10.12 2.01
N VAL A 221 13.56 10.39 0.75
CA VAL A 221 13.02 9.70 -0.43
C VAL A 221 13.97 8.65 -0.96
N GLY A 222 15.28 8.90 -1.02
CA GLY A 222 16.31 8.03 -1.62
C GLY A 222 16.96 7.03 -0.65
N GLY A 223 16.89 7.29 0.66
CA GLY A 223 17.52 6.43 1.66
C GLY A 223 19.05 6.53 1.66
N ASN A 224 19.73 5.49 2.14
CA ASN A 224 21.19 5.43 2.31
C ASN A 224 21.86 4.38 1.40
N ALA A 225 21.17 3.93 0.35
CA ALA A 225 21.75 2.95 -0.56
C ALA A 225 22.95 3.59 -1.29
N PRO A 226 24.04 2.84 -1.56
CA PRO A 226 25.26 3.42 -2.10
C PRO A 226 25.09 4.12 -3.45
N ASP A 227 24.17 3.65 -4.29
CA ASP A 227 23.77 4.24 -5.57
C ASP A 227 23.12 5.63 -5.45
N ASN A 228 22.52 5.93 -4.29
CA ASN A 228 22.01 7.25 -3.95
C ASN A 228 23.06 8.18 -3.32
N LEU A 229 24.30 7.70 -3.17
CA LEU A 229 25.39 8.45 -2.55
C LEU A 229 26.46 8.80 -3.57
N VAL A 230 27.07 9.98 -3.40
CA VAL A 230 28.11 10.49 -4.28
C VAL A 230 29.15 11.27 -3.49
N THR A 231 30.41 11.15 -3.89
CA THR A 231 31.53 11.88 -3.31
C THR A 231 31.64 13.29 -3.90
N LEU A 232 31.61 14.31 -3.04
CA LEU A 232 31.78 15.71 -3.41
C LEU A 232 32.82 16.38 -2.51
N CYS A 233 33.62 17.29 -3.05
CA CYS A 233 34.43 18.20 -2.24
C CYS A 233 33.54 19.22 -1.50
N GLU A 234 34.08 19.87 -0.48
CA GLU A 234 33.33 20.85 0.32
C GLU A 234 32.70 21.98 -0.53
N VAL A 235 33.44 22.48 -1.53
CA VAL A 235 32.97 23.56 -2.42
C VAL A 235 31.77 23.11 -3.25
N CYS A 236 31.88 21.97 -3.95
CA CYS A 236 30.78 21.42 -4.74
C CYS A 236 29.59 21.04 -3.86
N HIS A 237 29.84 20.50 -2.66
CA HIS A 237 28.78 20.17 -1.72
C HIS A 237 28.00 21.42 -1.29
N LYS A 238 28.66 22.54 -0.98
CA LYS A 238 27.99 23.81 -0.68
C LYS A 238 27.23 24.37 -1.89
N LYS A 239 27.83 24.34 -3.09
CA LYS A 239 27.18 24.78 -4.34
C LYS A 239 25.91 23.97 -4.64
N PHE A 240 25.91 22.66 -4.38
CA PHE A 240 24.73 21.81 -4.53
C PHE A 240 23.57 22.29 -3.66
N HIS A 241 23.81 22.54 -2.36
CA HIS A 241 22.76 23.02 -1.44
C HIS A 241 22.27 24.43 -1.78
N LYS A 242 23.09 25.24 -2.47
CA LYS A 242 22.69 26.55 -3.01
C LYS A 242 21.91 26.46 -4.33
N GLY A 243 21.72 25.25 -4.89
CA GLY A 243 21.01 25.05 -6.16
C GLY A 243 21.82 25.41 -7.40
N LEU A 244 23.11 25.72 -7.27
CA LEU A 244 23.99 26.14 -8.36
C LEU A 244 24.47 24.98 -9.23
N ILE A 245 24.31 23.73 -8.77
CA ILE A 245 24.62 22.53 -9.54
C ILE A 245 23.33 22.00 -10.17
N THR A 246 23.25 22.09 -11.49
CA THR A 246 22.09 21.65 -12.28
C THR A 246 22.17 20.19 -12.72
N ASP A 247 23.36 19.59 -12.70
CA ASP A 247 23.61 18.25 -13.25
C ASP A 247 22.66 17.17 -12.69
N LEU A 248 21.92 16.54 -13.59
CA LEU A 248 20.96 15.49 -13.31
C LEU A 248 21.63 14.23 -12.74
N LYS A 249 22.88 13.95 -13.11
CA LYS A 249 23.66 12.79 -12.62
C LYS A 249 23.93 12.85 -11.11
N LEU A 250 23.90 14.06 -10.54
CA LEU A 250 24.07 14.32 -9.12
C LEU A 250 22.74 14.44 -8.35
N LYS A 251 21.59 14.43 -9.06
CA LYS A 251 20.25 14.58 -8.47
C LYS A 251 19.43 13.29 -8.45
N LYS A 252 19.80 12.29 -9.26
CA LYS A 252 19.11 11.00 -9.33
C LYS A 252 20.09 9.85 -9.06
N ARG A 253 19.60 8.82 -8.38
CA ARG A 253 20.34 7.56 -8.19
C ARG A 253 20.68 6.92 -9.54
N SER A 254 21.74 6.12 -9.57
CA SER A 254 22.15 5.41 -10.79
C SER A 254 21.28 4.17 -11.08
N ARG A 255 20.79 3.47 -10.05
CA ARG A 255 20.01 2.24 -10.22
C ARG A 255 18.53 2.44 -9.89
N VAL A 256 17.65 1.66 -10.51
CA VAL A 256 16.23 1.65 -10.15
C VAL A 256 16.07 1.13 -8.71
N SER A 257 15.15 1.76 -7.97
CA SER A 257 14.88 1.41 -6.57
C SER A 257 14.32 -0.01 -6.42
N THR A 258 15.07 -0.90 -5.78
CA THR A 258 14.62 -2.29 -5.49
C THR A 258 13.76 -2.42 -4.22
N ARG A 259 13.26 -1.32 -3.66
CA ARG A 259 12.47 -1.34 -2.40
C ARG A 259 11.20 -2.16 -2.49
N ASP A 260 10.53 -2.09 -3.63
CA ASP A 260 9.29 -2.83 -3.85
C ASP A 260 9.58 -4.33 -3.89
N ALA A 261 10.61 -4.74 -4.61
CA ALA A 261 11.10 -6.12 -4.65
C ALA A 261 11.54 -6.62 -3.26
N ALA A 262 12.32 -5.82 -2.52
CA ALA A 262 12.74 -6.15 -1.15
C ALA A 262 11.54 -6.31 -0.21
N PHE A 263 10.52 -5.45 -0.34
CA PHE A 263 9.28 -5.58 0.40
C PHE A 263 8.57 -6.90 0.08
N MET A 264 8.43 -7.24 -1.20
CA MET A 264 7.77 -8.48 -1.62
C MET A 264 8.51 -9.72 -1.08
N GLY A 265 9.84 -9.73 -1.15
CA GLY A 265 10.66 -10.82 -0.60
C GLY A 265 10.48 -11.00 0.91
N ILE A 266 10.43 -9.91 1.68
CA ILE A 266 10.16 -9.98 3.13
C ILE A 266 8.71 -10.42 3.40
N MET A 267 7.75 -9.91 2.63
CA MET A 267 6.33 -10.14 2.86
C MET A 267 5.91 -11.59 2.58
N ARG A 268 6.44 -12.21 1.51
CA ARG A 268 5.97 -13.48 0.95
C ARG A 268 5.64 -14.54 2.01
N LYS A 269 6.65 -14.95 2.78
CA LYS A 269 6.51 -16.02 3.77
C LYS A 269 5.58 -15.61 4.92
N THR A 270 5.76 -14.41 5.46
CA THR A 270 4.95 -13.93 6.59
C THR A 270 3.49 -13.72 6.23
N LEU A 271 3.18 -13.30 4.99
CA LEU A 271 1.81 -13.14 4.54
C LEU A 271 1.09 -14.48 4.50
N LEU A 272 1.69 -15.49 3.88
CA LEU A 272 1.12 -16.85 3.79
C LEU A 272 0.93 -17.46 5.18
N GLU A 273 1.97 -17.44 6.01
CA GLU A 273 1.92 -17.97 7.39
C GLU A 273 0.81 -17.33 8.23
N ARG A 274 0.58 -16.02 8.08
CA ARG A 274 -0.50 -15.33 8.80
C ARG A 274 -1.86 -15.62 8.21
N LEU A 275 -1.99 -15.73 6.89
CA LEU A 275 -3.26 -16.10 6.26
C LEU A 275 -3.70 -17.51 6.66
N HIS A 276 -2.78 -18.47 6.74
CA HIS A 276 -3.08 -19.82 7.24
C HIS A 276 -3.57 -19.83 8.70
N LYS A 277 -3.15 -18.86 9.52
CA LYS A 277 -3.58 -18.75 10.93
C LYS A 277 -4.88 -17.99 11.10
N GLU A 278 -5.11 -16.95 10.29
CA GLU A 278 -6.27 -16.06 10.41
C GLU A 278 -7.50 -16.59 9.67
N LEU A 279 -7.32 -17.43 8.65
CA LEU A 279 -8.40 -17.96 7.83
C LEU A 279 -8.62 -19.45 8.10
N ASN A 280 -9.88 -19.83 8.29
CA ASN A 280 -10.30 -21.23 8.40
C ASN A 280 -10.51 -21.91 7.03
N ILE A 281 -9.90 -21.39 5.97
CA ILE A 281 -10.03 -21.89 4.60
C ILE A 281 -8.65 -22.15 3.98
N PRO A 282 -8.53 -23.11 3.05
CA PRO A 282 -7.27 -23.40 2.37
C PRO A 282 -6.70 -22.15 1.68
N VAL A 283 -5.40 -21.92 1.90
CA VAL A 283 -4.64 -20.87 1.22
C VAL A 283 -3.49 -21.52 0.44
N ALA A 284 -3.48 -21.31 -0.87
CA ALA A 284 -2.44 -21.80 -1.77
C ALA A 284 -1.58 -20.65 -2.29
N GLU A 285 -0.33 -20.96 -2.60
CA GLU A 285 0.60 -20.04 -3.25
C GLU A 285 0.67 -20.34 -4.75
N THR A 286 0.79 -19.30 -5.58
CA THR A 286 1.14 -19.43 -7.00
C THR A 286 2.28 -18.48 -7.36
N LYS A 287 2.89 -18.70 -8.53
CA LYS A 287 4.03 -17.92 -9.04
C LYS A 287 3.61 -17.07 -10.23
N GLY A 288 4.21 -15.89 -10.39
CA GLY A 288 3.83 -14.95 -11.45
C GLY A 288 3.98 -15.46 -12.89
N TYR A 289 4.89 -16.40 -13.16
CA TYR A 289 4.97 -17.00 -14.49
C TYR A 289 3.76 -17.90 -14.80
N VAL A 290 3.17 -18.55 -13.79
CA VAL A 290 1.95 -19.34 -13.93
C VAL A 290 0.79 -18.39 -14.22
N THR A 291 0.65 -17.32 -13.43
CA THR A 291 -0.36 -16.28 -13.64
C THR A 291 -0.28 -15.68 -15.04
N LYS A 292 0.94 -15.29 -15.47
CA LYS A 292 1.18 -14.73 -16.80
C LYS A 292 0.76 -15.70 -17.89
N CYS A 293 1.19 -16.96 -17.79
CA CYS A 293 0.81 -18.00 -18.74
C CYS A 293 -0.72 -18.12 -18.81
N THR A 294 -1.39 -18.37 -17.69
CA THR A 294 -2.85 -18.50 -17.63
C THR A 294 -3.57 -17.28 -18.22
N ARG A 295 -3.13 -16.05 -17.91
CA ARG A 295 -3.74 -14.82 -18.44
C ARG A 295 -3.59 -14.70 -19.97
N GLU A 296 -2.41 -14.96 -20.50
CA GLU A 296 -2.08 -14.74 -21.92
C GLU A 296 -2.47 -15.91 -22.83
N THR A 297 -2.36 -17.14 -22.35
CA THR A 297 -2.62 -18.33 -23.16
C THR A 297 -4.08 -18.77 -23.04
N MET A 298 -4.64 -18.83 -21.83
CA MET A 298 -5.98 -19.38 -21.60
C MET A 298 -7.08 -18.32 -21.74
N PHE A 299 -6.88 -17.11 -21.22
CA PHE A 299 -7.92 -16.07 -21.21
C PHE A 299 -7.74 -14.95 -22.24
N LYS A 300 -6.55 -14.81 -22.83
CA LYS A 300 -6.21 -13.74 -23.80
C LYS A 300 -6.50 -12.33 -23.24
N LEU A 301 -6.32 -12.13 -21.93
CA LEU A 301 -6.66 -10.86 -21.27
C LEU A 301 -5.48 -9.88 -21.23
N PRO A 302 -5.74 -8.57 -21.34
CA PRO A 302 -4.71 -7.54 -21.16
C PRO A 302 -4.19 -7.54 -19.73
N LYS A 303 -2.96 -7.06 -19.56
CA LYS A 303 -2.34 -6.97 -18.24
C LYS A 303 -3.04 -5.94 -17.36
N SER A 304 -3.62 -6.40 -16.26
CA SER A 304 -4.13 -5.56 -15.17
C SER A 304 -4.05 -6.36 -13.88
N ARG A 305 -4.06 -5.67 -12.73
CA ARG A 305 -3.97 -6.34 -11.42
C ARG A 305 -5.19 -7.23 -11.17
N THR A 306 -6.36 -6.81 -11.62
CA THR A 306 -7.57 -7.62 -11.50
C THR A 306 -7.60 -8.80 -12.45
N ASN A 307 -7.09 -8.65 -13.69
CA ASN A 307 -7.00 -9.77 -14.63
C ASN A 307 -5.96 -10.80 -14.18
N ASP A 308 -4.85 -10.35 -13.60
CA ASP A 308 -3.87 -11.25 -12.97
C ASP A 308 -4.53 -11.98 -11.78
N ALA A 309 -5.27 -11.28 -10.91
CA ALA A 309 -6.04 -11.90 -9.83
C ALA A 309 -7.10 -12.90 -10.32
N PHE A 310 -7.78 -12.59 -11.43
CA PHE A 310 -8.75 -13.48 -12.06
C PHE A 310 -8.07 -14.75 -12.60
N ALA A 311 -6.95 -14.59 -13.31
CA ALA A 311 -6.15 -15.70 -13.80
C ALA A 311 -5.60 -16.57 -12.65
N ILE A 312 -5.26 -15.99 -11.50
CA ILE A 312 -4.87 -16.73 -10.29
C ILE A 312 -6.03 -17.58 -9.77
N ALA A 313 -7.24 -17.02 -9.69
CA ALA A 313 -8.42 -17.73 -9.21
C ALA A 313 -8.81 -18.91 -10.10
N GLN A 314 -8.62 -18.79 -11.42
CA GLN A 314 -8.98 -19.81 -12.40
C GLN A 314 -7.85 -20.79 -12.76
N GLY A 315 -6.60 -20.39 -12.55
CA GLY A 315 -5.43 -21.15 -12.98
C GLY A 315 -5.19 -22.44 -12.19
N LYS A 316 -4.01 -23.04 -12.39
CA LYS A 316 -3.63 -24.38 -11.88
C LYS A 316 -3.92 -24.60 -10.38
N HIS A 317 -3.61 -23.60 -9.54
CA HIS A 317 -3.82 -23.70 -8.09
C HIS A 317 -5.20 -23.22 -7.64
N GLY A 318 -6.01 -22.68 -8.55
CA GLY A 318 -7.41 -22.28 -8.37
C GLY A 318 -8.36 -23.38 -8.82
N PHE A 319 -9.18 -23.11 -9.84
CA PHE A 319 -10.09 -24.07 -10.48
C PHE A 319 -9.39 -25.05 -11.44
N GLY A 320 -8.13 -24.79 -11.81
CA GLY A 320 -7.35 -25.74 -12.62
C GLY A 320 -7.77 -25.77 -14.09
N ILE A 321 -8.21 -24.64 -14.65
CA ILE A 321 -8.59 -24.56 -16.06
C ILE A 321 -7.36 -24.81 -16.95
N ASN A 322 -7.50 -25.77 -17.86
CA ASN A 322 -6.43 -26.23 -18.75
C ASN A 322 -6.71 -25.95 -20.24
N SER A 323 -7.83 -25.31 -20.56
CA SER A 323 -8.24 -24.98 -21.93
C SER A 323 -8.54 -23.48 -22.07
N VAL A 324 -8.63 -23.03 -23.33
CA VAL A 324 -9.07 -21.65 -23.64
C VAL A 324 -10.55 -21.54 -23.30
N VAL A 325 -10.88 -20.67 -22.35
CA VAL A 325 -12.26 -20.47 -21.88
C VAL A 325 -12.55 -18.98 -21.84
N PHE A 326 -13.69 -18.58 -22.39
CA PHE A 326 -14.23 -17.25 -22.17
C PHE A 326 -15.17 -17.28 -20.96
N LEU A 327 -14.76 -16.62 -19.89
CA LEU A 327 -15.55 -16.50 -18.66
C LEU A 327 -16.02 -15.05 -18.50
N PRO A 328 -17.31 -14.80 -18.20
CA PRO A 328 -17.81 -13.46 -17.93
C PRO A 328 -17.09 -12.81 -16.75
N GLN A 329 -16.47 -11.66 -17.02
CA GLN A 329 -15.89 -10.79 -16.00
C GLN A 329 -16.95 -9.88 -15.38
N THR A 330 -16.69 -9.38 -14.18
CA THR A 330 -17.62 -8.46 -13.54
C THR A 330 -17.52 -7.06 -14.15
N ASN A 331 -18.67 -6.42 -14.41
CA ASN A 331 -18.69 -5.05 -14.92
C ASN A 331 -18.40 -3.98 -13.85
N ARG A 332 -18.13 -4.39 -12.60
CA ARG A 332 -17.85 -3.48 -11.48
C ARG A 332 -16.48 -3.74 -10.87
N LEU A 333 -15.58 -2.81 -11.10
CA LEU A 333 -14.27 -2.76 -10.47
C LEU A 333 -14.31 -1.83 -9.25
N TYR A 334 -14.09 -2.37 -8.06
CA TYR A 334 -13.99 -1.55 -6.84
C TYR A 334 -12.57 -1.04 -6.63
N GLN A 335 -12.44 0.23 -6.29
CA GLN A 335 -11.16 0.79 -5.86
C GLN A 335 -11.16 0.98 -4.35
N VAL A 336 -10.16 0.44 -3.67
CA VAL A 336 -10.07 0.47 -2.21
C VAL A 336 -8.78 1.16 -1.76
N LYS A 337 -8.91 2.17 -0.91
CA LYS A 337 -7.78 2.93 -0.38
C LYS A 337 -7.82 2.97 1.15
N PRO A 338 -6.99 2.18 1.85
CA PRO A 338 -6.80 2.33 3.29
C PRO A 338 -6.30 3.74 3.64
N VAL A 339 -6.91 4.32 4.66
CA VAL A 339 -6.57 5.65 5.17
C VAL A 339 -6.19 5.60 6.65
N ARG A 340 -5.51 6.64 7.12
CA ARG A 340 -5.14 6.72 8.54
C ARG A 340 -6.40 6.82 9.41
N HIS A 341 -6.40 6.09 10.53
CA HIS A 341 -7.44 6.18 11.55
C HIS A 341 -7.37 7.52 12.30
N HIS A 342 -6.17 7.89 12.72
CA HIS A 342 -5.93 9.06 13.53
C HIS A 342 -4.69 9.82 13.06
N ASN A 343 -4.74 11.14 13.23
CA ASN A 343 -3.54 11.96 13.16
C ASN A 343 -2.83 11.85 14.52
N ARG A 344 -1.53 11.51 14.51
CA ARG A 344 -0.73 11.44 15.75
C ARG A 344 0.01 12.75 16.06
N GLN A 345 -0.04 13.70 15.14
CA GLN A 345 0.52 15.03 15.37
C GLN A 345 -0.51 15.88 16.13
N LEU A 346 -0.12 16.35 17.32
CA LEU A 346 -0.97 17.17 18.19
C LEU A 346 -0.97 18.64 17.76
N HIS A 347 0.20 19.20 17.45
CA HIS A 347 0.38 20.62 17.12
C HIS A 347 1.12 20.80 15.79
N LYS A 348 0.84 21.91 15.10
CA LYS A 348 1.60 22.32 13.92
C LYS A 348 3.06 22.63 14.28
N ALA A 349 3.94 22.50 13.29
CA ALA A 349 5.38 22.77 13.48
C ALA A 349 5.68 24.27 13.59
N THR A 350 5.01 25.07 12.76
CA THR A 350 5.09 26.53 12.74
C THR A 350 4.55 27.09 14.05
N ILE A 351 5.32 28.01 14.63
CA ILE A 351 4.95 28.76 15.83
C ILE A 351 4.26 30.03 15.35
N LEU A 352 3.10 30.35 15.91
CA LEU A 352 2.37 31.58 15.60
C LEU A 352 3.02 32.78 16.31
N LYS A 353 2.68 34.00 15.86
CA LYS A 353 3.02 35.22 16.60
C LYS A 353 2.49 35.08 18.04
N GLY A 354 3.35 35.32 19.04
CA GLY A 354 3.05 35.05 20.46
C GLY A 354 3.52 33.68 20.99
N GLY A 355 4.29 32.90 20.24
CA GLY A 355 5.00 31.73 20.76
C GLY A 355 4.17 30.45 20.91
N THR A 356 2.88 30.49 20.62
CA THR A 356 1.98 29.33 20.74
C THR A 356 1.94 28.50 19.46
N ARG A 357 1.79 27.17 19.61
CA ARG A 357 1.59 26.27 18.48
C ARG A 357 0.13 25.92 18.35
N LYS A 358 -0.43 26.14 17.16
CA LYS A 358 -1.82 25.77 16.86
C LYS A 358 -2.01 24.25 16.94
N SER A 359 -3.14 23.82 17.52
CA SER A 359 -3.58 22.43 17.42
C SER A 359 -3.68 22.00 15.95
N ASN A 360 -3.24 20.77 15.68
CA ASN A 360 -3.26 20.19 14.34
C ASN A 360 -4.57 19.44 14.05
N GLN A 361 -5.48 19.39 15.03
CA GLN A 361 -6.71 18.61 14.95
C GLN A 361 -7.91 19.47 15.31
N VAL A 362 -8.99 19.25 14.58
CA VAL A 362 -10.33 19.73 14.90
C VAL A 362 -11.14 18.57 15.49
N PRO A 363 -12.23 18.83 16.24
CA PRO A 363 -13.08 17.79 16.82
C PRO A 363 -13.45 16.68 15.83
N LYS A 364 -13.71 15.46 16.30
CA LYS A 364 -13.96 14.29 15.42
C LYS A 364 -15.10 14.53 14.42
N TYR A 365 -16.18 15.16 14.88
CA TYR A 365 -17.30 15.59 14.05
C TYR A 365 -17.34 17.11 13.96
N VAL A 366 -17.62 17.62 12.77
CA VAL A 366 -17.86 19.05 12.51
C VAL A 366 -19.16 19.12 11.71
N LYS A 367 -20.18 19.77 12.29
CA LYS A 367 -21.51 19.92 11.67
C LYS A 367 -22.07 18.59 11.13
N GLY A 368 -21.90 17.51 11.90
CA GLY A 368 -22.39 16.17 11.54
C GLY A 368 -21.50 15.36 10.60
N PHE A 369 -20.37 15.88 10.11
CA PHE A 369 -19.45 15.18 9.21
C PHE A 369 -18.09 14.90 9.85
N ARG A 370 -17.42 13.82 9.43
CA ARG A 370 -16.04 13.51 9.85
C ARG A 370 -15.10 13.29 8.67
N LEU A 371 -13.82 13.14 8.97
CA LEU A 371 -12.79 12.91 7.96
C LEU A 371 -13.08 11.56 7.27
N PHE A 372 -12.92 11.55 5.96
CA PHE A 372 -13.12 10.41 5.07
C PHE A 372 -14.57 9.93 4.92
N ASP A 373 -15.57 10.68 5.40
CA ASP A 373 -16.97 10.38 5.09
C ASP A 373 -17.19 10.47 3.57
N LYS A 374 -17.97 9.53 3.03
CA LYS A 374 -18.39 9.52 1.63
C LYS A 374 -19.63 10.40 1.51
N VAL A 375 -19.57 11.40 0.63
CA VAL A 375 -20.61 12.42 0.48
C VAL A 375 -20.94 12.63 -1.00
N SER A 376 -22.17 13.04 -1.28
CA SER A 376 -22.57 13.56 -2.59
C SER A 376 -22.48 15.09 -2.57
N TYR A 377 -21.85 15.64 -3.61
CA TYR A 377 -21.74 17.08 -3.85
C TYR A 377 -22.10 17.34 -5.32
N HIS A 378 -23.19 18.07 -5.57
CA HIS A 378 -23.77 18.27 -6.91
C HIS A 378 -23.93 16.97 -7.73
N GLY A 379 -24.41 15.90 -7.09
CA GLY A 379 -24.59 14.60 -7.75
C GLY A 379 -23.32 13.76 -7.89
N GLN A 380 -22.13 14.32 -7.65
CA GLN A 380 -20.86 13.60 -7.69
C GLN A 380 -20.51 13.00 -6.32
N GLU A 381 -20.12 11.72 -6.29
CA GLU A 381 -19.62 11.07 -5.08
C GLU A 381 -18.16 11.45 -4.82
N CYS A 382 -17.85 11.87 -3.59
CA CYS A 382 -16.49 12.23 -3.18
C CYS A 382 -16.27 11.99 -1.68
N PHE A 383 -15.04 12.19 -1.22
CA PHE A 383 -14.65 11.98 0.16
C PHE A 383 -14.18 13.27 0.84
N ILE A 384 -14.49 13.41 2.12
CA ILE A 384 -13.99 14.53 2.93
C ILE A 384 -12.52 14.30 3.31
N TRP A 385 -11.62 15.14 2.80
CA TRP A 385 -10.16 15.06 3.06
C TRP A 385 -9.62 16.14 4.00
N GLY A 386 -10.40 17.19 4.25
CA GLY A 386 -10.02 18.27 5.15
C GLY A 386 -11.24 18.90 5.77
N ARG A 387 -11.09 19.43 6.99
CA ARG A 387 -12.17 19.94 7.82
C ARG A 387 -11.71 21.20 8.51
N ARG A 388 -12.57 22.23 8.50
CA ARG A 388 -12.36 23.48 9.24
C ARG A 388 -13.45 23.62 10.30
N SER A 389 -13.13 24.23 11.44
CA SER A 389 -14.08 24.42 12.56
C SER A 389 -15.37 25.12 12.14
N MET A 390 -15.29 26.05 11.19
CA MET A 390 -16.44 26.77 10.61
C MET A 390 -17.41 25.90 9.80
N GLY A 391 -17.12 24.61 9.59
CA GLY A 391 -18.00 23.72 8.81
C GLY A 391 -17.77 23.77 7.30
N SER A 392 -16.55 24.08 6.88
CA SER A 392 -16.11 23.97 5.48
C SER A 392 -15.14 22.80 5.28
N PHE A 393 -15.24 22.15 4.13
CA PHE A 393 -14.59 20.89 3.84
C PHE A 393 -13.76 20.94 2.56
N LEU A 394 -12.68 20.16 2.55
CA LEU A 394 -11.91 19.83 1.35
C LEU A 394 -12.42 18.49 0.83
N LEU A 395 -12.88 18.46 -0.41
CA LEU A 395 -13.38 17.28 -1.09
C LEU A 395 -12.35 16.78 -2.11
N LYS A 396 -12.15 15.47 -2.15
CA LYS A 396 -11.36 14.81 -3.17
C LYS A 396 -12.00 13.51 -3.61
N LEU A 397 -11.67 13.10 -4.83
CA LEU A 397 -11.93 11.76 -5.34
C LEU A 397 -10.96 10.74 -4.72
N LEU A 398 -11.16 9.45 -5.00
CA LEU A 398 -10.36 8.36 -4.42
C LEU A 398 -8.89 8.40 -4.88
N ASP A 399 -8.67 8.74 -6.15
CA ASP A 399 -7.37 8.99 -6.78
C ASP A 399 -6.58 10.14 -6.09
N GLY A 400 -7.28 11.03 -5.38
CA GLY A 400 -6.73 12.19 -4.69
C GLY A 400 -6.91 13.52 -5.43
N THR A 401 -7.57 13.50 -6.59
CA THR A 401 -7.93 14.67 -7.39
C THR A 401 -8.85 15.58 -6.57
N LYS A 402 -8.48 16.86 -6.48
CA LYS A 402 -9.21 17.85 -5.70
C LYS A 402 -10.48 18.23 -6.45
N VAL A 403 -11.63 17.95 -5.86
CA VAL A 403 -12.94 18.38 -6.39
C VAL A 403 -13.14 19.86 -6.06
N LYS A 404 -13.12 20.20 -4.77
CA LYS A 404 -13.25 21.58 -4.31
C LYS A 404 -12.74 21.72 -2.88
N ASP A 405 -12.21 22.90 -2.55
CA ASP A 405 -11.89 23.26 -1.18
C ASP A 405 -12.84 24.36 -0.69
N GLY A 406 -13.18 24.33 0.60
CA GLY A 406 -14.06 25.31 1.22
C GLY A 406 -15.55 25.03 1.07
N VAL A 407 -15.95 23.79 0.77
CA VAL A 407 -17.36 23.45 0.58
C VAL A 407 -18.10 23.49 1.91
N SER A 408 -19.19 24.26 1.98
CA SER A 408 -20.06 24.34 3.17
C SER A 408 -20.81 23.03 3.41
N TYR A 409 -20.95 22.65 4.68
CA TYR A 409 -21.70 21.48 5.13
C TYR A 409 -23.14 21.41 4.56
N LYS A 410 -23.77 22.58 4.32
CA LYS A 410 -25.14 22.67 3.78
C LYS A 410 -25.28 22.11 2.36
N LYS A 411 -24.18 22.07 1.60
CA LYS A 411 -24.15 21.59 0.21
C LYS A 411 -23.80 20.10 0.09
N LEU A 412 -23.64 19.41 1.22
CA LEU A 412 -23.20 18.01 1.26
C LEU A 412 -24.33 17.09 1.73
N LYS A 413 -24.51 15.98 1.02
CA LYS A 413 -25.36 14.88 1.48
C LYS A 413 -24.48 13.71 1.90
N LEU A 414 -24.64 13.24 3.14
CA LEU A 414 -23.90 12.08 3.65
C LEU A 414 -24.40 10.80 2.97
N LEU A 415 -23.48 10.03 2.37
CA LEU A 415 -23.78 8.73 1.77
C LEU A 415 -23.35 7.59 2.68
N GLU A 416 -22.09 7.59 3.12
CA GLU A 416 -21.56 6.59 4.04
C GLU A 416 -20.65 7.24 5.07
N ARG A 417 -20.72 6.73 6.30
CA ARG A 417 -19.76 7.09 7.35
C ARG A 417 -18.41 6.44 7.04
N SER A 418 -17.33 7.15 7.36
CA SER A 418 -16.00 6.69 7.00
C SER A 418 -15.67 5.32 7.59
N SER A 419 -15.51 4.31 6.77
CA SER A 419 -14.71 3.16 7.21
C SER A 419 -13.24 3.58 7.11
N ASN A 420 -12.31 2.88 7.77
CA ASN A 420 -10.86 3.20 7.63
C ASN A 420 -10.31 2.91 6.21
N TYR A 421 -11.21 2.69 5.25
CA TYR A 421 -11.00 2.38 3.85
C TYR A 421 -11.98 3.23 3.05
N LEU A 422 -11.45 3.94 2.06
CA LEU A 422 -12.28 4.57 1.03
C LEU A 422 -12.59 3.50 -0.01
N VAL A 423 -13.86 3.34 -0.36
CA VAL A 423 -14.29 2.41 -1.41
C VAL A 423 -15.11 3.20 -2.42
N ALA A 424 -14.67 3.19 -3.67
CA ALA A 424 -15.40 3.75 -4.81
C ALA A 424 -15.88 2.62 -5.70
#